data_AF-A0ABD5S417-F1
#
_entry.id   AF-A0ABD5S417-F1
#
_cell.length_a   1.000
_cell.length_b   1.000
_cell.length_c   1.000
_cell.angle_alpha   90.00
_cell.angle_beta   90.00
_cell.angle_gamma   90.00
#
_symmetry.space_group_name_H-M   'P 1'
#
loop_
_entity.id
_entity.type
_entity.pdbx_description
1 polymer ?
#
loop_
_entity_poly.entity_id
_entity_poly.type
_entity_poly.pdbx_seq_one_letter_code
_entity_poly.pdbx_strand_id
1 'polypeptide(L)'
;EHRALPYLVAANPVNFGRPMRLTTVEAFAAALCILGERDHAERALAKFTWGETFLELNDEPLRRYAACADSSEVVSIQREYLERGAD
;
A
#
# COMPACT_ATOMS: atom_id res chain seq x y z
N GLU A 1 -19.62 -7.26 -1.98
CA GLU A 1 -19.21 -6.17 -2.90
C GLU A 1 -17.71 -6.23 -3.13
N HIS A 2 -17.21 -5.68 -4.24
CA HIS A 2 -15.78 -5.60 -4.51
C HIS A 2 -15.15 -4.34 -3.86
N ARG A 3 -13.88 -4.43 -3.47
CA ARG A 3 -13.08 -3.33 -2.91
C ARG A 3 -11.78 -3.20 -3.69
N ALA A 4 -11.37 -1.96 -3.95
CA ALA A 4 -10.08 -1.65 -4.55
C ALA A 4 -9.12 -1.15 -3.47
N LEU A 5 -7.82 -1.42 -3.64
CA LEU A 5 -6.79 -0.83 -2.78
C LEU A 5 -6.64 0.66 -3.10
N PRO A 6 -6.29 1.48 -2.09
CA PRO A 6 -5.96 2.88 -2.32
C PRO A 6 -4.61 3.05 -3.01
N TYR A 7 -4.27 4.31 -3.35
CA TYR A 7 -2.99 4.65 -3.99
C TYR A 7 -1.80 4.14 -3.18
N LEU A 8 -0.97 3.33 -3.84
CA LEU A 8 0.28 2.76 -3.34
C LEU A 8 1.29 2.64 -4.50
N VAL A 9 2.57 2.63 -4.16
CA VAL A 9 3.68 2.58 -5.10
C VAL A 9 4.35 1.21 -5.04
N ALA A 10 4.60 0.61 -6.20
CA ALA A 10 5.25 -0.69 -6.31
C ALA A 10 6.74 -0.62 -5.91
N ALA A 11 7.20 -1.61 -5.15
CA ALA A 11 8.62 -1.84 -4.86
C ALA A 11 9.19 -3.06 -5.59
N ASN A 12 8.35 -3.86 -6.25
CA ASN A 12 8.82 -4.98 -7.07
C ASN A 12 9.77 -4.49 -8.20
N PRO A 13 10.81 -5.27 -8.57
CA PRO A 13 11.82 -4.85 -9.53
C PRO A 13 11.30 -4.51 -10.94
N VAL A 14 10.15 -5.06 -11.33
CA VAL A 14 9.59 -4.86 -12.67
C VAL A 14 8.89 -3.50 -12.78
N ASN A 15 8.23 -3.06 -11.71
CA ASN A 15 7.39 -1.86 -11.70
C ASN A 15 7.82 -0.84 -10.64
N PHE A 16 9.06 -0.91 -10.14
CA PHE A 16 9.54 -0.05 -9.07
C PHE A 16 9.20 1.43 -9.31
N GLY A 17 8.60 2.08 -8.31
CA GLY A 17 8.18 3.48 -8.36
C GLY A 17 6.90 3.73 -9.17
N ARG A 18 6.34 2.73 -9.87
CA ARG A 18 5.09 2.91 -10.63
C ARG A 18 3.89 2.78 -9.70
N PRO A 19 2.98 3.77 -9.70
CA PRO A 19 1.77 3.71 -8.88
C PRO A 19 0.85 2.60 -9.37
N MET A 20 0.15 1.95 -8.44
CA MET A 20 -0.92 0.96 -8.71
C MET A 20 -0.48 -0.28 -9.52
N ARG A 21 0.83 -0.49 -9.75
CA ARG A 21 1.38 -1.65 -10.46
C ARG A 21 1.93 -2.70 -9.48
N LEU A 22 1.11 -3.03 -8.50
CA LEU A 22 1.43 -3.99 -7.44
C LEU A 22 1.41 -5.42 -7.99
N THR A 23 2.32 -6.24 -7.48
CA THR A 23 2.20 -7.70 -7.53
C THR A 23 1.08 -8.18 -6.60
N THR A 24 0.67 -9.45 -6.74
CA THR A 24 -0.30 -10.05 -5.83
C THR A 24 0.14 -10.01 -4.36
N VAL A 25 1.44 -10.23 -4.08
CA VAL A 25 1.93 -10.20 -2.69
C VAL A 25 1.94 -8.79 -2.11
N GLU A 26 2.31 -7.77 -2.90
CA GLU A 26 2.23 -6.36 -2.45
C GLU A 26 0.79 -5.93 -2.19
N ALA A 27 -0.13 -6.29 -3.09
CA ALA A 27 -1.55 -6.01 -2.90
C ALA A 27 -2.12 -6.70 -1.65
N PHE A 28 -1.73 -7.96 -1.42
CA PHE A 28 -2.16 -8.70 -0.24
C PHE A 28 -1.57 -8.12 1.06
N ALA A 29 -0.28 -7.79 1.06
CA ALA A 29 0.39 -7.17 2.20
C ALA A 29 -0.18 -5.78 2.53
N ALA A 30 -0.50 -4.98 1.50
CA ALA A 30 -1.17 -3.69 1.67
C ALA A 30 -2.53 -3.85 2.35
N ALA A 31 -3.36 -4.80 1.90
CA ALA A 31 -4.65 -5.08 2.51
C ALA A 31 -4.50 -5.46 3.99
N LEU A 32 -3.52 -6.31 4.32
CA LEU A 32 -3.21 -6.69 5.70
C LEU A 32 -2.81 -5.47 6.54
N CYS A 33 -1.94 -4.60 6.03
CA CYS A 33 -1.55 -3.38 6.74
C CYS A 33 -2.75 -2.46 7.02
N ILE A 34 -3.62 -2.25 6.01
CA ILE A 34 -4.84 -1.43 6.15
C ILE A 34 -5.81 -2.02 7.18
N LEU A 35 -5.85 -3.35 7.31
CA LEU A 35 -6.66 -4.06 8.29
C LEU A 35 -6.00 -4.16 9.69
N GLY A 36 -4.82 -3.56 9.89
CA GLY A 36 -4.10 -3.60 11.17
C GLY A 36 -3.24 -4.86 11.39
N GLU A 37 -3.09 -5.71 10.38
CA GLU A 37 -2.40 -7.00 10.44
C GLU A 37 -0.95 -6.90 9.90
N ARG A 38 -0.19 -5.90 10.36
CA ARG A 38 1.15 -5.60 9.81
C ARG A 38 2.12 -6.78 9.92
N ASP A 39 2.14 -7.50 11.03
CA ASP A 39 3.02 -8.66 11.21
C ASP A 39 2.75 -9.76 10.16
N HIS A 40 1.49 -9.93 9.74
CA HIS A 40 1.12 -10.85 8.67
C HIS A 40 1.65 -10.37 7.31
N ALA A 41 1.58 -9.06 7.06
CA ALA A 41 2.13 -8.44 5.85
C ALA A 41 3.64 -8.65 5.75
N GLU A 42 4.37 -8.42 6.85
CA GLU A 42 5.82 -8.62 6.95
C GLU A 42 6.19 -10.09 6.66
N ARG A 43 5.48 -11.05 7.26
CA ARG A 43 5.70 -12.48 6.99
C ARG A 43 5.42 -12.86 5.53
N ALA A 44 4.40 -12.27 4.90
CA ALA A 44 4.09 -12.53 3.51
C ALA A 44 5.20 -12.01 2.57
N LEU A 45 5.76 -10.85 2.91
CA LEU A 45 6.80 -10.18 2.13
C LEU A 45 8.22 -10.72 2.40
N ALA A 46 8.46 -11.37 3.55
CA ALA A 46 9.79 -11.85 3.96
C ALA A 46 10.48 -12.82 2.98
N LYS A 47 9.73 -13.43 2.05
CA LYS A 47 10.28 -14.30 0.99
C LYS A 47 10.85 -13.52 -0.20
N PHE A 48 10.66 -12.22 -0.24
CA PHE A 48 11.04 -11.34 -1.35
C PHE A 48 12.08 -10.34 -0.86
N THR A 49 13.21 -10.23 -1.57
CA THR A 49 14.33 -9.36 -1.19
C THR A 49 13.97 -7.86 -1.17
N TRP A 50 12.93 -7.47 -1.89
CA TRP A 50 12.39 -6.11 -1.97
C TRP A 50 11.15 -5.91 -1.07
N GLY A 51 10.75 -6.93 -0.31
CA GLY A 51 9.54 -6.92 0.49
C GLY A 51 9.54 -5.84 1.57
N GLU A 52 10.66 -5.66 2.26
CA GLU A 52 10.85 -4.58 3.25
C GLU A 52 10.74 -3.21 2.59
N THR A 53 11.36 -3.02 1.43
CA THR A 53 11.27 -1.78 0.64
C THR A 53 9.83 -1.41 0.28
N PHE A 54 8.94 -2.38 0.04
CA PHE A 54 7.52 -2.10 -0.18
C PHE A 54 6.87 -1.42 1.02
N LEU A 55 7.15 -1.93 2.23
CA LEU A 55 6.60 -1.38 3.47
C LEU A 55 7.21 -0.01 3.78
N GLU A 56 8.51 0.16 3.59
CA GLU A 56 9.20 1.44 3.79
C GLU A 56 8.69 2.52 2.82
N LEU A 57 8.60 2.19 1.54
CA LEU A 57 8.15 3.10 0.49
C LEU A 57 6.73 3.61 0.72
N ASN A 58 5.89 2.78 1.34
CA ASN A 58 4.47 3.06 1.56
C ASN A 58 4.11 3.23 3.05
N ASP A 59 5.08 3.43 3.95
CA ASP A 59 4.83 3.38 5.39
C ASP A 59 3.82 4.44 5.83
N GLU A 60 4.04 5.69 5.42
CA GLU A 60 3.15 6.81 5.72
C GLU A 60 1.73 6.61 5.13
N PRO A 61 1.54 6.30 3.81
CA PRO A 61 0.23 5.94 3.27
C PRO A 61 -0.46 4.79 4.03
N LEU A 62 0.23 3.66 4.25
CA LEU A 62 -0.35 2.48 4.89
C LEU A 62 -0.80 2.79 6.32
N ARG A 63 0.02 3.51 7.09
CA ARG A 63 -0.33 3.95 8.45
C ARG A 63 -1.54 4.87 8.46
N ARG A 64 -1.63 5.80 7.51
CA ARG A 64 -2.77 6.72 7.40
C ARG A 64 -4.06 6.00 7.00
N TYR A 65 -4.00 5.06 6.05
CA TYR A 65 -5.16 4.27 5.64
C TYR A 65 -5.65 3.34 6.75
N ALA A 66 -4.75 2.73 7.52
CA ALA A 66 -5.12 1.86 8.65
C ALA A 66 -5.81 2.61 9.80
N ALA A 67 -5.59 3.93 9.90
CA ALA A 67 -6.23 4.78 10.90
C ALA A 67 -7.62 5.29 10.49
N CYS A 68 -8.06 5.03 9.26
CA CYS A 68 -9.35 5.49 8.76
C CYS A 68 -10.52 4.70 9.37
N ALA A 69 -11.60 5.40 9.72
CA ALA A 69 -12.83 4.76 10.19
C ALA A 69 -13.60 4.09 9.05
N ASP A 70 -13.54 4.66 7.84
CA ASP A 70 -14.27 4.16 6.68
C ASP A 70 -13.60 4.51 5.33
N SER A 71 -14.22 4.03 4.25
CA SER A 71 -13.72 4.23 2.89
C SER A 71 -13.72 5.68 2.40
N SER A 72 -14.56 6.55 2.96
CA SER A 72 -14.61 7.96 2.56
C SER A 72 -13.35 8.71 3.00
N GLU A 73 -12.85 8.41 4.20
CA GLU A 73 -11.58 8.92 4.71
C GLU A 73 -10.40 8.40 3.89
N VAL A 74 -10.39 7.10 3.55
CA VAL A 74 -9.37 6.50 2.69
C VAL A 74 -9.30 7.21 1.33
N VAL A 75 -10.46 7.49 0.72
CA VAL A 75 -10.53 8.22 -0.56
C VAL A 75 -10.05 9.67 -0.40
N SER A 76 -10.34 10.33 0.72
CA SER A 76 -9.84 11.69 0.99
C SER A 76 -8.32 11.73 1.05
N ILE A 77 -7.72 10.82 1.82
CA ILE A 77 -6.26 10.69 1.96
C ILE A 77 -5.62 10.32 0.63
N GLN A 78 -6.23 9.41 -0.13
CA GLN A 78 -5.74 9.03 -1.46
C GLN A 78 -5.61 10.23 -2.41
N ARG A 79 -6.57 11.18 -2.38
CA ARG A 79 -6.52 12.37 -3.25
C ARG A 79 -5.28 13.22 -2.99
N GLU A 80 -4.88 13.38 -1.73
CA GLU A 80 -3.68 14.13 -1.37
C GLU A 80 -2.41 13.54 -2.02
N TYR A 81 -2.31 12.21 -2.14
CA TYR A 81 -1.18 11.56 -2.80
C TYR A 81 -1.21 11.69 -4.32
N LEU A 82 -2.40 11.63 -4.92
CA LEU A 82 -2.57 11.80 -6.37
C LEU A 82 -2.24 13.23 -6.81
N GLU A 83 -2.58 14.23 -6.00
CA GLU A 83 -2.26 15.64 -6.25
C GLU A 83 -0.75 15.90 -6.15
N ARG A 84 -0.06 15.31 -5.16
CA ARG A 84 1.40 15.43 -5.00
C ARG A 84 2.22 14.77 -6.12
N GLY A 85 1.67 13.76 -6.79
CA GLY A 85 2.34 13.06 -7.89
C GLY A 85 2.05 13.63 -9.27
N ALA A 86 1.27 14.71 -9.37
CA ALA A 86 0.91 15.38 -10.62
C ALA A 86 1.83 16.56 -10.99
N ASP A 87 2.80 16.86 -10.13
CA ASP A 87 3.92 17.81 -10.35
C ASP A 87 5.14 17.10 -10.97
#